data_AF-A0A9D9IDC0-F1
#
_entry.id   AF-A0A9D9IDC0-F1
#
_cell.length_a   1.000
_cell.length_b   1.000
_cell.length_c   1.000
_cell.angle_alpha   90.00
_cell.angle_beta   90.00
_cell.angle_gamma   90.00
#
_symmetry.space_group_name_H-M   'P 1'
#
loop_
_entity.id
_entity.type
_entity.pdbx_description
1 polymer ?
#
loop_
_entity_poly.entity_id
_entity_poly.type
_entity_poly.pdbx_seq_one_letter_code
_entity_poly.pdbx_strand_id
1 'polypeptide(L)'
;MLHFDFNNLDLISSSDAVKWLKGKLILAANEVGIDLNDSYSPSMMFEMLIEKLYREQGEVVIIIDEYDSPVISAALNKPELADDIRSLFNSFYATVKNKISRIRFFFITGVLRLSNLSIFSALNNLKDLSMDPSFASAFGYTDEELDEYFGEGIDEYLAGTAKNKTSRDELREKIRNFYDGYRFSPASETKVYNPFSIGNFFAEKCRFDTYWDDTSSSKFAVTLANNLDLSQFMNTEIALTTADFKSFDISEINKETLKRNAIAALLYYSGYLTISEKSNTEKIYLGFPNNEVSSTFTISLMRRYCKDSTIAGLLIVDARDAARNGDTATLIKSLNDYYDQVTSALVSNRYEQPYQLIMHMFFIAAGCRAVAELPTKLGRVDNSMEIGNHIYLFELKVDQSAETALNQIKEKEYDKLFATQLKQGKILHNVGISISSEKRGIVEYKEEILSLK
;
A
#
# COMPACT_ATOMS: atom_id res chain seq x y z
N MET A 1 1.43 -33.36 11.71
CA MET A 1 1.73 -31.99 11.24
C MET A 1 1.45 -31.04 12.39
N LEU A 2 2.29 -30.04 12.60
CA LEU A 2 2.05 -28.95 13.53
C LEU A 2 1.70 -27.69 12.72
N HIS A 3 0.60 -27.05 13.06
CA HIS A 3 0.18 -25.80 12.47
C HIS A 3 -0.04 -24.76 13.57
N PHE A 4 0.62 -23.61 13.45
CA PHE A 4 0.47 -22.50 14.38
C PHE A 4 0.02 -21.26 13.61
N ASP A 5 -0.99 -20.58 14.14
CA ASP A 5 -1.34 -19.21 13.73
C ASP A 5 -0.94 -18.27 14.88
N PHE A 6 -0.03 -17.35 14.59
CA PHE A 6 0.54 -16.41 15.57
C PHE A 6 -0.20 -15.08 15.67
N ASN A 7 -1.40 -14.97 15.09
CA ASN A 7 -2.32 -13.86 15.33
C ASN A 7 -2.86 -13.83 16.77
N ASN A 8 -3.45 -12.67 17.11
CA ASN A 8 -4.21 -12.42 18.34
C ASN A 8 -3.35 -12.49 19.61
N LEU A 9 -2.13 -11.96 19.55
CA LEU A 9 -1.35 -11.72 20.76
C LEU A 9 -1.71 -10.35 21.36
N ASP A 10 -2.45 -10.37 22.47
CA ASP A 10 -2.72 -9.19 23.29
C ASP A 10 -1.54 -8.90 24.23
N LEU A 11 -0.62 -8.04 23.77
CA LEU A 11 0.60 -7.68 24.48
C LEU A 11 0.34 -6.71 25.64
N ILE A 12 0.11 -7.26 26.83
CA ILE A 12 0.08 -6.50 28.09
C ILE A 12 1.47 -6.51 28.78
N SER A 13 2.16 -7.67 28.77
CA SER A 13 3.52 -7.83 29.30
C SER A 13 4.29 -8.95 28.58
N SER A 14 5.62 -8.99 28.74
CA SER A 14 6.45 -10.10 28.24
C SER A 14 6.01 -11.46 28.80
N SER A 15 5.47 -11.49 30.02
CA SER A 15 4.95 -12.72 30.64
C SER A 15 3.70 -13.25 29.95
N ASP A 16 2.89 -12.37 29.36
CA ASP A 16 1.67 -12.76 28.66
C ASP A 16 1.98 -13.35 27.29
N ALA A 17 3.02 -12.85 26.60
CA ALA A 17 3.53 -13.48 25.39
C ALA A 17 4.06 -14.91 25.65
N VAL A 18 4.75 -15.13 26.77
CA VAL A 18 5.15 -16.47 27.19
C VAL A 18 3.94 -17.37 27.41
N LYS A 19 2.95 -16.91 28.18
CA LYS A 19 1.72 -17.69 28.44
C LYS A 19 0.96 -18.01 27.16
N TRP A 20 0.82 -17.03 26.28
CA TRP A 20 0.15 -17.18 24.98
C TRP A 20 0.86 -18.24 24.13
N LEU A 21 2.18 -18.19 24.02
CA LEU A 21 2.95 -19.15 23.22
C LEU A 21 2.87 -20.56 23.82
N LYS A 22 2.91 -20.68 25.16
CA LYS A 22 2.64 -21.96 25.84
C LYS A 22 1.24 -22.49 25.52
N GLY A 23 0.23 -21.62 25.54
CA GLY A 23 -1.14 -21.97 25.18
C GLY A 23 -1.23 -22.53 23.76
N LYS A 24 -0.63 -21.86 22.78
CA LYS A 24 -0.54 -22.35 21.39
C LYS A 24 0.12 -23.72 21.28
N LEU A 25 1.22 -23.94 22.02
CA LEU A 25 1.92 -25.23 22.07
C LEU A 25 1.07 -26.34 22.70
N ILE A 26 0.37 -26.04 23.79
CA ILE A 26 -0.53 -27.01 24.46
C ILE A 26 -1.68 -27.39 23.53
N LEU A 27 -2.30 -26.42 22.85
CA LEU A 27 -3.36 -26.69 21.88
C LEU A 27 -2.87 -27.62 20.76
N ALA A 28 -1.73 -27.28 20.14
CA ALA A 28 -1.15 -28.09 19.07
C ALA A 28 -0.75 -29.49 19.57
N ALA A 29 -0.28 -29.62 20.81
CA ALA A 29 0.07 -30.90 21.40
C ALA A 29 -1.16 -31.78 21.68
N ASN A 30 -2.25 -31.18 22.17
CA ASN A 30 -3.52 -31.88 22.39
C ASN A 30 -4.11 -32.43 21.09
N GLU A 31 -4.03 -31.67 19.98
CA GLU A 31 -4.49 -32.12 18.67
C GLU A 31 -3.79 -33.40 18.18
N VAL A 32 -2.55 -33.61 18.61
CA VAL A 32 -1.75 -34.80 18.26
C VAL A 32 -1.65 -35.82 19.40
N GLY A 33 -2.42 -35.64 20.47
CA GLY A 33 -2.47 -36.58 21.61
C GLY A 33 -1.24 -36.57 22.52
N ILE A 34 -0.49 -35.47 22.55
CA ILE A 34 0.72 -35.32 23.37
C ILE A 34 0.44 -34.38 24.54
N ASP A 35 0.64 -34.90 25.76
CA ASP A 35 0.64 -34.06 26.95
C ASP A 35 1.98 -33.31 27.10
N LEU A 36 1.90 -31.99 27.23
CA LEU A 36 3.01 -31.12 27.57
C LEU A 36 2.86 -30.60 29.00
N ASN A 37 3.99 -30.53 29.71
CA ASN A 37 4.05 -29.94 31.04
C ASN A 37 4.29 -28.42 30.90
N ASP A 38 3.37 -27.62 31.43
CA ASP A 38 3.35 -26.17 31.34
C ASP A 38 4.41 -25.47 32.22
N SER A 39 5.09 -26.21 33.11
CA SER A 39 6.20 -25.69 33.92
C SER A 39 7.47 -25.40 33.10
N TYR A 40 7.62 -26.02 31.91
CA TYR A 40 8.78 -25.79 31.04
C TYR A 40 8.69 -24.46 30.28
N SER A 41 9.81 -23.99 29.74
CA SER A 41 9.80 -22.82 28.84
C SER A 41 9.16 -23.17 27.49
N PRO A 42 8.64 -22.19 26.72
CA PRO A 42 8.07 -22.45 25.39
C PRO A 42 9.03 -23.19 24.45
N SER A 43 10.32 -22.83 24.43
CA SER A 43 11.33 -23.51 23.62
C SER A 43 11.48 -24.99 23.98
N MET A 44 11.49 -25.32 25.29
CA MET A 44 11.57 -26.70 25.76
C MET A 44 10.29 -27.49 25.45
N MET A 45 9.12 -26.88 25.63
CA MET A 45 7.83 -27.48 25.28
C MET A 45 7.77 -27.82 23.79
N PHE A 46 8.20 -26.89 22.93
CA PHE A 46 8.25 -27.11 21.49
C PHE A 46 9.26 -28.21 21.11
N GLU A 47 10.42 -28.22 21.78
CA GLU A 47 11.43 -29.25 21.59
C GLU A 47 10.88 -30.65 21.90
N MET A 48 10.21 -30.77 23.05
CA MET A 48 9.59 -32.02 23.49
C MET A 48 8.49 -32.46 22.55
N LEU A 49 7.68 -31.52 22.05
CA LEU A 49 6.61 -31.81 21.09
C LEU A 49 7.18 -32.40 19.78
N ILE A 50 8.21 -31.77 19.21
CA ILE A 50 8.87 -32.27 17.98
C ILE A 50 9.49 -33.65 18.23
N GLU A 51 10.18 -33.84 19.36
CA GLU A 51 10.83 -35.12 19.69
C GLU A 51 9.84 -36.26 19.89
N LYS A 52 8.73 -36.01 20.58
CA LYS A 52 7.68 -37.01 20.80
C LYS A 52 7.01 -37.38 19.48
N LEU A 53 6.60 -36.39 18.68
CA LEU A 53 6.03 -36.63 17.35
C LEU A 53 6.99 -37.41 16.45
N TYR A 54 8.27 -37.06 16.48
CA TYR A 54 9.28 -37.77 15.70
C TYR A 54 9.38 -39.25 16.06
N ARG A 55 9.33 -39.57 17.35
CA ARG A 55 9.41 -40.96 17.82
C ARG A 55 8.17 -41.77 17.48
N GLU A 56 6.99 -41.14 17.49
CA GLU A 56 5.72 -41.82 17.28
C GLU A 56 5.33 -41.92 15.80
N GLN A 57 5.65 -40.90 15.00
CA GLN A 57 5.13 -40.72 13.64
C GLN A 57 6.22 -40.44 12.59
N GLY A 58 7.49 -40.30 12.98
CA GLY A 58 8.59 -39.96 12.08
C GLY A 58 8.70 -38.45 11.82
N GLU A 59 9.35 -38.08 10.73
CA GLU A 59 9.69 -36.67 10.45
C GLU A 59 8.47 -35.71 10.51
N VAL A 60 8.64 -34.59 11.21
CA VAL A 60 7.55 -33.65 11.52
C VAL A 60 7.45 -32.57 10.42
N VAL A 61 6.22 -32.23 10.03
CA VAL A 61 5.92 -31.04 9.22
C VAL A 61 5.45 -29.92 10.13
N ILE A 62 6.04 -28.74 10.01
CA ILE A 62 5.74 -27.56 10.83
C ILE A 62 5.38 -26.39 9.91
N ILE A 63 4.20 -25.81 10.13
CA ILE A 63 3.69 -24.62 9.45
C ILE A 63 3.41 -23.54 10.50
N ILE A 64 3.91 -22.32 10.30
CA ILE A 64 3.64 -21.18 11.17
C ILE A 64 3.13 -20.01 10.33
N ASP A 65 1.88 -19.65 10.52
CA ASP A 65 1.28 -18.47 9.93
C ASP A 65 1.45 -17.24 10.83
N GLU A 66 1.57 -16.08 10.20
CA GLU A 66 1.80 -14.76 10.81
C GLU A 66 2.98 -14.76 11.81
N TYR A 67 4.10 -15.37 11.39
CA TYR A 67 5.27 -15.67 12.22
C TYR A 67 5.89 -14.43 12.90
N ASP A 68 5.62 -13.24 12.35
CA ASP A 68 6.17 -11.93 12.70
C ASP A 68 5.19 -11.02 13.44
N SER A 69 3.89 -11.36 13.43
CA SER A 69 2.81 -10.60 14.07
C SER A 69 3.10 -10.23 15.53
N PRO A 70 3.65 -11.13 16.39
CA PRO A 70 4.05 -10.77 17.75
C PRO A 70 5.13 -9.68 17.83
N VAL A 71 6.14 -9.75 16.97
CA VAL A 71 7.26 -8.78 16.94
C VAL A 71 6.80 -7.45 16.38
N ILE A 72 5.96 -7.47 15.33
CA ILE A 72 5.31 -6.30 14.78
C ILE A 72 4.45 -5.61 15.83
N SER A 73 3.58 -6.36 16.50
CA SER A 73 2.66 -5.81 17.50
C SER A 73 3.43 -5.18 18.66
N ALA A 74 4.52 -5.81 19.11
CA ALA A 74 5.40 -5.23 20.12
C ALA A 74 6.08 -3.95 19.61
N ALA A 75 6.63 -3.96 18.40
CA ALA A 75 7.27 -2.79 17.82
C ALA A 75 6.33 -1.59 17.70
N LEU A 76 5.07 -1.81 17.30
CA LEU A 76 4.11 -0.74 17.07
C LEU A 76 3.40 -0.25 18.34
N ASN A 77 3.00 -1.18 19.22
CA ASN A 77 2.08 -0.87 20.32
C ASN A 77 2.76 -0.83 21.68
N LYS A 78 3.91 -1.52 21.83
CA LYS A 78 4.65 -1.71 23.08
C LYS A 78 6.17 -1.71 22.87
N PRO A 79 6.77 -0.61 22.36
CA PRO A 79 8.20 -0.53 22.06
C PRO A 79 9.11 -1.01 23.20
N GLU A 80 8.70 -0.77 24.44
CA GLU A 80 9.40 -1.16 25.66
C GLU A 80 9.50 -2.68 25.85
N LEU A 81 8.61 -3.46 25.23
CA LEU A 81 8.60 -4.92 25.27
C LEU A 81 9.28 -5.56 24.05
N ALA A 82 9.63 -4.77 23.03
CA ALA A 82 10.04 -5.30 21.72
C ALA A 82 11.25 -6.25 21.82
N ASP A 83 12.25 -5.92 22.63
CA ASP A 83 13.46 -6.74 22.77
C ASP A 83 13.20 -8.06 23.52
N ASP A 84 12.35 -8.03 24.55
CA ASP A 84 11.92 -9.23 25.27
C ASP A 84 11.17 -10.18 24.33
N ILE A 85 10.24 -9.64 23.53
CA ILE A 85 9.48 -10.41 22.55
C ILE A 85 10.40 -10.98 21.49
N ARG A 86 11.33 -10.18 20.94
CA ARG A 86 12.34 -10.69 19.99
C ARG A 86 13.17 -11.83 20.58
N SER A 87 13.60 -11.71 21.83
CA SER A 87 14.39 -12.73 22.53
C SER A 87 13.60 -14.03 22.73
N LEU A 88 12.33 -13.93 23.12
CA LEU A 88 11.42 -15.07 23.25
C LEU A 88 11.27 -15.83 21.93
N PHE A 89 10.96 -15.13 20.84
CA PHE A 89 10.76 -15.77 19.53
C PHE A 89 12.07 -16.28 18.93
N ASN A 90 13.20 -15.59 19.12
CA ASN A 90 14.51 -16.12 18.72
C ASN A 90 14.79 -17.46 19.42
N SER A 91 14.55 -17.53 20.74
CA SER A 91 14.70 -18.77 21.50
C SER A 91 13.75 -19.87 21.04
N PHE A 92 12.51 -19.53 20.65
CA PHE A 92 11.54 -20.47 20.13
C PHE A 92 11.98 -21.05 18.76
N TYR A 93 12.38 -20.18 17.84
CA TYR A 93 12.81 -20.57 16.50
C TYR A 93 14.17 -21.28 16.49
N ALA A 94 15.05 -21.02 17.46
CA ALA A 94 16.28 -21.78 17.66
C ALA A 94 16.02 -23.28 17.87
N THR A 95 14.88 -23.66 18.48
CA THR A 95 14.47 -25.06 18.64
C THR A 95 14.33 -25.77 17.28
N VAL A 96 13.79 -25.10 16.26
CA VAL A 96 13.67 -25.64 14.90
C VAL A 96 15.05 -25.98 14.34
N LYS A 97 16.04 -25.09 14.51
CA LYS A 97 17.43 -25.32 14.06
C LYS A 97 18.01 -26.57 14.72
N ASN A 98 17.85 -26.68 16.04
CA ASN A 98 18.40 -27.77 16.84
C ASN A 98 17.77 -29.13 16.50
N LYS A 99 16.55 -29.13 15.96
CA LYS A 99 15.79 -30.34 15.60
C LYS A 99 15.62 -30.53 14.10
N ILE A 100 16.42 -29.87 13.27
CA ILE A 100 16.27 -29.90 11.80
C ILE A 100 16.30 -31.33 11.22
N SER A 101 17.06 -32.25 11.82
CA SER A 101 17.12 -33.66 11.40
C SER A 101 15.85 -34.47 11.66
N ARG A 102 14.88 -33.90 12.38
CA ARG A 102 13.58 -34.51 12.71
C ARG A 102 12.43 -33.84 11.99
N ILE A 103 12.72 -32.84 11.16
CA ILE A 103 11.73 -32.00 10.49
C ILE A 103 11.79 -32.33 9.00
N ARG A 104 10.67 -32.81 8.46
CA ARG A 104 10.50 -33.08 7.04
C ARG A 104 10.40 -31.79 6.23
N PHE A 105 9.63 -30.85 6.75
CA PHE A 105 9.29 -29.60 6.08
C PHE A 105 8.96 -28.52 7.11
N PHE A 106 9.49 -27.33 6.91
CA PHE A 106 9.22 -26.15 7.72
C PHE A 106 8.85 -24.99 6.80
N PHE A 107 7.67 -24.41 7.01
CA PHE A 107 7.16 -23.31 6.21
C PHE A 107 6.54 -22.25 7.09
N ILE A 108 6.84 -20.98 6.80
CA ILE A 108 6.35 -19.85 7.59
C ILE A 108 5.89 -18.71 6.68
N THR A 109 4.82 -18.04 7.10
CA THR A 109 4.19 -16.91 6.38
C THR A 109 4.02 -15.72 7.32
N GLY A 110 4.14 -14.52 6.78
CA GLY A 110 4.09 -13.27 7.53
C GLY A 110 4.21 -12.06 6.61
N VAL A 111 4.11 -10.88 7.19
CA VAL A 111 4.04 -9.60 6.47
C VAL A 111 5.44 -9.11 6.07
N LEU A 112 6.37 -9.11 7.02
CA LEU A 112 7.76 -8.69 6.86
C LEU A 112 8.66 -9.83 6.41
N ARG A 113 9.84 -9.48 5.89
CA ARG A 113 10.90 -10.44 5.60
C ARG A 113 11.61 -10.84 6.89
N LEU A 114 12.09 -12.08 6.94
CA LEU A 114 12.78 -12.63 8.10
C LEU A 114 13.98 -11.79 8.55
N SER A 115 14.75 -11.27 7.59
CA SER A 115 15.91 -10.43 7.86
C SER A 115 15.54 -9.11 8.54
N ASN A 116 14.29 -8.66 8.43
CA ASN A 116 13.85 -7.38 8.99
C ASN A 116 13.50 -7.47 10.48
N LEU A 117 13.37 -8.66 11.06
CA LEU A 117 12.93 -8.83 12.44
C LEU A 117 14.07 -9.00 13.45
N SER A 118 15.29 -9.27 12.97
CA SER A 118 16.46 -9.53 13.81
C SER A 118 16.28 -10.67 14.85
N ILE A 119 15.24 -11.51 14.70
CA ILE A 119 14.94 -12.67 15.58
C ILE A 119 15.53 -14.00 15.08
N PHE A 120 16.14 -14.02 13.89
CA PHE A 120 16.56 -15.26 13.23
C PHE A 120 18.09 -15.41 13.07
N SER A 121 18.89 -14.90 14.00
CA SER A 121 20.33 -15.27 14.04
C SER A 121 20.53 -16.79 14.16
N ALA A 122 19.54 -17.50 14.72
CA ALA A 122 19.54 -18.94 14.82
C ALA A 122 19.13 -19.68 13.53
N LEU A 123 18.20 -19.19 12.70
CA LEU A 123 17.71 -19.89 11.48
C LEU A 123 18.26 -19.28 10.19
N ASN A 124 19.56 -19.44 9.96
CA ASN A 124 20.23 -18.98 8.74
C ASN A 124 20.12 -19.95 7.53
N ASN A 125 19.33 -21.02 7.65
CA ASN A 125 19.17 -22.05 6.60
C ASN A 125 17.85 -21.91 5.81
N LEU A 126 17.07 -20.86 6.05
CA LEU A 126 15.79 -20.65 5.40
C LEU A 126 15.98 -20.14 3.97
N LYS A 127 15.23 -20.72 3.02
CA LYS A 127 15.08 -20.15 1.69
C LYS A 127 13.98 -19.12 1.73
N ASP A 128 14.35 -17.86 1.51
CA ASP A 128 13.39 -16.77 1.38
C ASP A 128 12.74 -16.78 -0.01
N LEU A 129 11.41 -16.85 -0.02
CA LEU A 129 10.59 -16.92 -1.23
C LEU A 129 9.90 -15.59 -1.56
N SER A 130 9.99 -14.56 -0.70
CA SER A 130 9.20 -13.33 -0.82
C SER A 130 9.41 -12.57 -2.15
N MET A 131 10.55 -12.78 -2.81
CA MET A 131 10.85 -12.18 -4.13
C MET A 131 11.32 -13.23 -5.16
N ASP A 132 11.11 -14.52 -4.89
CA ASP A 132 11.48 -15.58 -5.82
C ASP A 132 10.52 -15.53 -7.02
N PRO A 133 11.02 -15.32 -8.26
CA PRO A 133 10.18 -15.19 -9.44
C PRO A 133 9.34 -16.46 -9.73
N SER A 134 9.73 -17.63 -9.21
CA SER A 134 8.93 -18.86 -9.35
C SER A 134 7.63 -18.84 -8.54
N PHE A 135 7.49 -17.91 -7.59
CA PHE A 135 6.29 -17.70 -6.78
C PHE A 135 5.53 -16.42 -7.18
N ALA A 136 5.87 -15.79 -8.30
CA ALA A 136 5.33 -14.47 -8.67
C ALA A 136 3.80 -14.47 -8.87
N SER A 137 3.20 -15.60 -9.26
CA SER A 137 1.75 -15.76 -9.38
C SER A 137 1.07 -16.41 -8.17
N ALA A 138 1.82 -16.78 -7.13
CA ALA A 138 1.31 -17.68 -6.08
C ALA A 138 0.29 -17.04 -5.12
N PHE A 139 0.22 -15.70 -5.06
CA PHE A 139 -0.55 -14.96 -4.05
C PHE A 139 -1.68 -14.11 -4.63
N GLY A 140 -2.09 -14.40 -5.86
CA GLY A 140 -3.17 -13.67 -6.52
C GLY A 140 -3.70 -14.43 -7.72
N TYR A 141 -4.67 -13.84 -8.42
CA TYR A 141 -5.13 -14.36 -9.71
C TYR A 141 -4.32 -13.72 -10.84
N THR A 142 -4.02 -14.48 -11.88
CA THR A 142 -3.52 -13.98 -13.17
C THR A 142 -4.67 -13.53 -14.06
N ASP A 143 -4.35 -12.87 -15.18
CA ASP A 143 -5.34 -12.49 -16.19
C ASP A 143 -6.05 -13.72 -16.78
N GLU A 144 -5.32 -14.83 -16.95
CA GLU A 144 -5.85 -16.11 -17.43
C GLU A 144 -6.79 -16.76 -16.40
N GLU A 145 -6.39 -16.78 -15.12
CA GLU A 145 -7.22 -17.33 -14.04
C GLU A 145 -8.47 -16.48 -13.79
N LEU A 146 -8.40 -15.17 -14.01
CA LEU A 146 -9.56 -14.29 -13.93
C LEU A 146 -10.61 -14.68 -14.98
N ASP A 147 -10.19 -14.95 -16.22
CA ASP A 147 -11.09 -15.42 -17.27
C ASP A 147 -11.64 -16.81 -16.98
N GLU A 148 -10.79 -17.72 -16.50
CA GLU A 148 -11.18 -19.11 -16.23
C GLU A 148 -12.20 -19.22 -15.09
N TYR A 149 -11.96 -18.53 -13.97
CA TYR A 149 -12.76 -18.68 -12.77
C TYR A 149 -13.91 -17.66 -12.66
N PHE A 150 -13.80 -16.50 -13.32
CA PHE A 150 -14.78 -15.42 -13.18
C PHE A 150 -15.37 -14.93 -14.52
N GLY A 151 -15.04 -15.58 -15.64
CA GLY A 151 -15.53 -15.21 -16.97
C GLY A 151 -17.06 -15.17 -17.08
N GLU A 152 -17.77 -16.08 -16.41
CA GLU A 152 -19.24 -16.10 -16.38
C GLU A 152 -19.80 -14.83 -15.72
N GLY A 153 -19.23 -14.40 -14.59
CA GLY A 153 -19.64 -13.16 -13.91
C GLY A 153 -19.40 -11.91 -14.76
N ILE A 154 -18.33 -11.89 -15.56
CA ILE A 154 -18.07 -10.83 -16.54
C ILE A 154 -19.17 -10.81 -17.61
N ASP A 155 -19.52 -11.97 -18.16
CA ASP A 155 -20.52 -12.08 -19.22
C ASP A 155 -21.93 -11.72 -18.72
N GLU A 156 -22.28 -12.11 -17.49
CA GLU A 156 -23.54 -11.71 -16.83
C GLU A 156 -23.65 -10.19 -16.66
N TYR A 157 -22.58 -9.53 -16.19
CA TYR A 157 -22.57 -8.07 -16.06
C TYR A 157 -22.73 -7.36 -17.40
N LEU A 158 -22.04 -7.82 -18.44
CA LEU A 158 -22.14 -7.25 -19.79
C LEU A 158 -23.56 -7.42 -20.37
N ALA A 159 -24.20 -8.58 -20.15
CA ALA A 159 -25.58 -8.80 -20.55
C ALA A 159 -26.56 -7.86 -19.82
N GLY A 160 -26.37 -7.62 -18.52
CA GLY A 160 -27.19 -6.69 -17.73
C GLY A 160 -26.98 -5.22 -18.06
N THR A 161 -25.81 -4.86 -18.59
CA THR A 161 -25.42 -3.48 -18.94
C THR A 161 -25.52 -3.17 -20.43
N ALA A 162 -26.25 -3.97 -21.22
CA ALA A 162 -26.40 -3.82 -22.67
C ALA A 162 -26.80 -2.40 -23.16
N LYS A 163 -27.36 -1.55 -22.28
CA LYS A 163 -27.64 -0.13 -22.56
C LYS A 163 -26.38 0.77 -22.58
N ASN A 164 -25.31 0.40 -21.87
CA ASN A 164 -24.09 1.18 -21.68
C ASN A 164 -22.96 0.86 -22.68
N LYS A 165 -23.15 -0.09 -23.59
CA LYS A 165 -22.19 -0.45 -24.67
C LYS A 165 -20.74 -0.73 -24.23
N THR A 166 -20.47 -0.99 -22.95
CA THR A 166 -19.12 -1.34 -22.49
C THR A 166 -18.70 -2.65 -23.15
N SER A 167 -17.52 -2.68 -23.78
CA SER A 167 -16.97 -3.93 -24.32
C SER A 167 -16.36 -4.80 -23.22
N ARG A 168 -16.16 -6.10 -23.49
CA ARG A 168 -15.47 -7.00 -22.55
C ARG A 168 -14.05 -6.49 -22.26
N ASP A 169 -13.35 -6.02 -23.28
CA ASP A 169 -11.98 -5.48 -23.14
C ASP A 169 -11.96 -4.22 -22.29
N GLU A 170 -12.92 -3.31 -22.48
CA GLU A 170 -13.05 -2.10 -21.66
C GLU A 170 -13.34 -2.42 -20.19
N LEU A 171 -14.17 -3.43 -19.92
CA LEU A 171 -14.44 -3.88 -18.56
C LEU A 171 -13.21 -4.53 -17.94
N ARG A 172 -12.49 -5.37 -18.69
CA ARG A 172 -11.24 -5.98 -18.22
C ARG A 172 -10.19 -4.95 -17.88
N GLU A 173 -10.00 -3.94 -18.74
CA GLU A 173 -9.09 -2.83 -18.45
C GLU A 173 -9.51 -2.10 -17.17
N LYS A 174 -10.81 -1.90 -16.93
CA LYS A 174 -11.29 -1.29 -15.68
C LYS A 174 -10.99 -2.17 -14.47
N ILE A 175 -11.25 -3.48 -14.55
CA ILE A 175 -10.94 -4.45 -13.48
C ILE A 175 -9.44 -4.46 -13.21
N ARG A 176 -8.60 -4.50 -14.25
CA ARG A 176 -7.15 -4.45 -14.13
C ARG A 176 -6.67 -3.19 -13.43
N ASN A 177 -7.12 -2.02 -13.90
CA ASN A 177 -6.73 -0.74 -13.30
C ASN A 177 -7.17 -0.59 -11.83
N PHE A 178 -8.22 -1.31 -11.40
CA PHE A 178 -8.76 -1.18 -10.05
C PHE A 178 -8.24 -2.25 -9.08
N TYR A 179 -7.96 -3.47 -9.54
CA TYR A 179 -7.69 -4.62 -8.67
C TYR A 179 -6.41 -5.42 -9.00
N ASP A 180 -5.78 -5.23 -10.15
CA ASP A 180 -4.50 -5.87 -10.53
C ASP A 180 -3.29 -5.09 -10.01
N GLY A 181 -2.08 -5.59 -10.25
CA GLY A 181 -0.86 -4.78 -10.23
C GLY A 181 0.14 -5.21 -9.19
N TYR A 182 -0.20 -6.16 -8.31
CA TYR A 182 0.75 -6.69 -7.34
C TYR A 182 1.84 -7.50 -8.04
N ARG A 183 3.09 -7.06 -7.87
CA ARG A 183 4.31 -7.70 -8.39
C ARG A 183 5.26 -7.99 -7.23
N PHE A 184 5.61 -9.26 -7.07
CA PHE A 184 6.45 -9.72 -5.95
C PHE A 184 7.94 -9.83 -6.27
N SER A 185 8.32 -9.90 -7.56
CA SER A 185 9.71 -10.05 -7.97
C SER A 185 10.11 -9.04 -9.05
N PRO A 186 11.25 -8.33 -8.90
CA PRO A 186 11.77 -7.50 -9.98
C PRO A 186 12.36 -8.33 -11.13
N ALA A 187 12.44 -9.65 -10.98
CA ALA A 187 12.91 -10.59 -12.00
C ALA A 187 11.76 -11.30 -12.74
N SER A 188 10.51 -10.95 -12.46
CA SER A 188 9.33 -11.46 -13.16
C SER A 188 8.42 -10.30 -13.55
N GLU A 189 7.83 -10.34 -14.75
CA GLU A 189 6.84 -9.34 -15.17
C GLU A 189 5.41 -9.69 -14.74
N THR A 190 5.21 -10.84 -14.09
CA THR A 190 3.90 -11.30 -13.61
C THR A 190 3.35 -10.32 -12.57
N LYS A 191 2.16 -9.82 -12.87
CA LYS A 191 1.29 -9.08 -11.94
C LYS A 191 0.10 -9.96 -11.60
N VAL A 192 -0.45 -9.79 -10.39
CA VAL A 192 -1.63 -10.52 -9.97
C VAL A 192 -2.67 -9.61 -9.34
N TYR A 193 -3.92 -10.01 -9.52
CA TYR A 193 -5.08 -9.43 -8.86
C TYR A 193 -5.14 -9.84 -7.39
N ASN A 194 -5.57 -8.91 -6.54
CA ASN A 194 -5.87 -9.22 -5.14
C ASN A 194 -7.07 -10.19 -5.05
N PRO A 195 -6.92 -11.40 -4.47
CA PRO A 195 -8.02 -12.36 -4.41
C PRO A 195 -9.23 -11.89 -3.62
N PHE A 196 -9.01 -11.15 -2.53
CA PHE A 196 -10.08 -10.64 -1.68
C PHE A 196 -10.89 -9.57 -2.42
N SER A 197 -10.22 -8.64 -3.08
CA SER A 197 -10.90 -7.58 -3.85
C SER A 197 -11.68 -8.13 -5.02
N ILE A 198 -11.10 -9.07 -5.79
CA ILE A 198 -11.80 -9.72 -6.90
C ILE A 198 -12.99 -10.55 -6.41
N GLY A 199 -12.83 -11.32 -5.34
CA GLY A 199 -13.92 -12.09 -4.76
C GLY A 199 -15.11 -11.22 -4.36
N ASN A 200 -14.85 -10.10 -3.68
CA ASN A 200 -15.89 -9.15 -3.30
C ASN A 200 -16.49 -8.40 -4.49
N PHE A 201 -15.69 -8.01 -5.48
CA PHE A 201 -16.17 -7.37 -6.70
C PHE A 201 -17.25 -8.22 -7.38
N PHE A 202 -17.01 -9.51 -7.58
CA PHE A 202 -18.01 -10.40 -8.17
C PHE A 202 -19.18 -10.71 -7.24
N ALA A 203 -18.93 -10.89 -5.94
CA ALA A 203 -20.01 -11.09 -4.95
C ALA A 203 -21.00 -9.91 -4.89
N GLU A 204 -20.50 -8.69 -5.08
CA GLU A 204 -21.26 -7.45 -5.09
C GLU A 204 -21.76 -7.06 -6.50
N LYS A 205 -21.91 -8.05 -7.39
CA LYS A 205 -22.46 -7.89 -8.75
C LYS A 205 -21.67 -6.90 -9.61
N CYS A 206 -20.34 -7.04 -9.57
CA CYS A 206 -19.39 -6.25 -10.33
C CYS A 206 -19.47 -4.74 -10.03
N ARG A 207 -19.71 -4.39 -8.76
CA ARG A 207 -19.61 -3.00 -8.30
C ARG A 207 -18.13 -2.64 -8.14
N PHE A 208 -17.68 -1.55 -8.75
CA PHE A 208 -16.35 -1.01 -8.46
C PHE A 208 -16.38 -0.30 -7.11
N ASP A 209 -15.60 -0.80 -6.17
CA ASP A 209 -15.50 -0.30 -4.81
C ASP A 209 -14.13 -0.62 -4.20
N THR A 210 -13.82 0.04 -3.09
CA THR A 210 -12.66 -0.30 -2.25
C THR A 210 -13.05 -1.40 -1.28
N TYR A 211 -12.79 -2.64 -1.67
CA TYR A 211 -13.08 -3.84 -0.90
C TYR A 211 -11.98 -4.21 0.08
N TRP A 212 -10.75 -3.84 -0.23
CA TRP A 212 -9.61 -3.97 0.66
C TRP A 212 -9.87 -3.13 1.93
N ASP A 213 -10.48 -3.78 2.94
CA ASP A 213 -10.95 -3.14 4.16
C ASP A 213 -9.82 -3.03 5.18
N ASP A 214 -9.66 -1.81 5.67
CA ASP A 214 -8.51 -1.30 6.38
C ASP A 214 -8.72 -1.49 7.90
N THR A 215 -9.07 -2.69 8.38
CA THR A 215 -9.28 -2.89 9.84
C THR A 215 -8.03 -3.42 10.56
N SER A 216 -7.18 -4.21 9.89
CA SER A 216 -5.91 -4.73 10.43
C SER A 216 -4.67 -4.03 9.84
N SER A 217 -4.61 -3.86 8.52
CA SER A 217 -3.52 -3.17 7.79
C SER A 217 -3.47 -1.66 8.06
N SER A 218 -4.60 -1.03 8.41
CA SER A 218 -4.72 0.40 8.74
C SER A 218 -3.86 0.82 9.91
N LYS A 219 -3.76 -0.06 10.93
CA LYS A 219 -2.96 0.24 12.12
C LYS A 219 -1.51 0.44 11.71
N PHE A 220 -1.04 -0.30 10.70
CA PHE A 220 0.32 -0.18 10.20
C PHE A 220 0.53 1.17 9.48
N ALA A 221 -0.29 1.50 8.48
CA ALA A 221 -0.17 2.77 7.74
C ALA A 221 -0.42 4.01 8.59
N VAL A 222 -1.43 4.00 9.46
CA VAL A 222 -1.77 5.17 10.29
C VAL A 222 -0.73 5.36 11.39
N THR A 223 -0.22 4.27 11.99
CA THR A 223 0.87 4.37 12.98
C THR A 223 2.17 4.84 12.32
N LEU A 224 2.45 4.39 11.09
CA LEU A 224 3.56 4.91 10.30
C LEU A 224 3.38 6.40 10.03
N ALA A 225 2.19 6.82 9.58
CA ALA A 225 1.85 8.21 9.24
C ALA A 225 2.13 9.22 10.36
N ASN A 226 2.10 8.82 11.63
CA ASN A 226 2.48 9.69 12.74
C ASN A 226 3.96 10.13 12.71
N ASN A 227 4.82 9.38 12.00
CA ASN A 227 6.26 9.61 11.87
C ASN A 227 6.68 9.88 10.41
N LEU A 228 5.71 10.04 9.48
CA LEU A 228 5.98 10.26 8.06
C LEU A 228 6.12 11.74 7.72
N ASP A 229 7.24 12.05 7.08
CA ASP A 229 7.30 13.21 6.19
C ASP A 229 6.58 12.83 4.87
N LEU A 230 5.30 13.19 4.79
CA LEU A 230 4.44 12.90 3.63
C LEU A 230 4.96 13.52 2.33
N SER A 231 5.82 14.54 2.41
CA SER A 231 6.40 15.17 1.21
C SER A 231 7.29 14.21 0.41
N GLN A 232 7.81 13.15 1.05
CA GLN A 232 8.60 12.10 0.40
C GLN A 232 7.77 11.23 -0.57
N PHE A 233 6.43 11.36 -0.52
CA PHE A 233 5.46 10.61 -1.30
C PHE A 233 4.75 11.47 -2.36
N MET A 234 5.19 12.71 -2.60
CA MET A 234 4.69 13.51 -3.73
C MET A 234 4.94 12.80 -5.07
N ASN A 235 5.97 11.97 -5.15
CA ASN A 235 6.24 11.17 -6.34
C ASN A 235 5.41 9.89 -6.31
N THR A 236 4.83 9.53 -7.45
CA THR A 236 4.05 8.28 -7.63
C THR A 236 4.88 7.02 -7.39
N GLU A 237 6.21 7.11 -7.42
CA GLU A 237 7.12 6.01 -7.18
C GLU A 237 8.30 6.38 -6.27
N ILE A 238 8.66 5.44 -5.40
CA ILE A 238 9.81 5.51 -4.51
C ILE A 238 10.93 4.64 -5.07
N ALA A 239 11.99 5.28 -5.56
CA ALA A 239 13.21 4.60 -6.00
C ALA A 239 14.14 4.29 -4.81
N LEU A 240 14.64 3.06 -4.76
CA LEU A 240 15.61 2.54 -3.79
C LEU A 240 16.63 1.63 -4.50
N THR A 241 17.82 1.45 -3.91
CA THR A 241 18.66 0.33 -4.29
C THR A 241 18.09 -0.97 -3.71
N THR A 242 18.32 -2.10 -4.37
CA THR A 242 17.94 -3.41 -3.83
C THR A 242 18.56 -3.68 -2.45
N ALA A 243 19.75 -3.14 -2.19
CA ALA A 243 20.41 -3.24 -0.89
C ALA A 243 19.65 -2.47 0.20
N ASP A 244 19.29 -1.20 -0.06
CA ASP A 244 18.58 -0.35 0.91
C ASP A 244 17.19 -0.87 1.26
N PHE A 245 16.52 -1.47 0.27
CA PHE A 245 15.22 -2.10 0.46
C PHE A 245 15.34 -3.36 1.33
N LYS A 246 16.37 -4.18 1.09
CA LYS A 246 16.62 -5.42 1.86
C LYS A 246 17.17 -5.16 3.27
N SER A 247 17.80 -4.00 3.51
CA SER A 247 18.43 -3.65 4.79
C SER A 247 17.48 -3.04 5.82
N PHE A 248 16.18 -2.99 5.54
CA PHE A 248 15.18 -2.51 6.50
C PHE A 248 15.22 -3.33 7.81
N ASP A 249 14.96 -2.71 8.95
CA ASP A 249 14.80 -3.38 10.26
C ASP A 249 13.61 -2.77 10.99
N ILE A 250 12.70 -3.61 11.51
CA ILE A 250 11.50 -3.20 12.24
C ILE A 250 11.81 -2.29 13.44
N SER A 251 12.99 -2.42 14.05
CA SER A 251 13.45 -1.52 15.13
C SER A 251 13.59 -0.06 14.69
N GLU A 252 13.69 0.22 13.39
CA GLU A 252 13.73 1.59 12.88
C GLU A 252 12.42 2.36 13.06
N ILE A 253 11.28 1.68 13.29
CA ILE A 253 9.97 2.31 13.46
C ILE A 253 9.88 3.17 14.73
N ASN A 254 10.63 2.81 15.76
CA ASN A 254 10.61 3.49 17.05
C ASN A 254 11.58 4.67 17.13
N LYS A 255 12.25 5.02 16.03
CA LYS A 255 13.15 6.18 15.95
C LYS A 255 12.32 7.44 15.73
N GLU A 256 12.77 8.56 16.30
CA GLU A 256 12.13 9.89 16.14
C GLU A 256 11.99 10.30 14.66
N THR A 257 12.86 9.81 13.79
CA THR A 257 12.76 10.01 12.34
C THR A 257 12.95 8.70 11.62
N LEU A 258 11.92 8.27 10.92
CA LEU A 258 11.96 7.13 10.01
C LEU A 258 12.70 7.51 8.74
N LYS A 259 13.62 6.64 8.30
CA LYS A 259 14.29 6.81 7.01
C LYS A 259 13.32 6.50 5.87
N ARG A 260 13.51 7.17 4.74
CA ARG A 260 12.73 6.95 3.50
C ARG A 260 12.63 5.48 3.09
N ASN A 261 13.74 4.74 3.13
CA ASN A 261 13.77 3.33 2.75
C ASN A 261 13.00 2.44 3.74
N ALA A 262 13.02 2.77 5.04
CA ALA A 262 12.24 2.06 6.04
C ALA A 262 10.74 2.22 5.80
N ILE A 263 10.30 3.45 5.53
CA ILE A 263 8.88 3.72 5.20
C ILE A 263 8.46 2.95 3.96
N ALA A 264 9.24 3.05 2.90
CA ALA A 264 8.93 2.42 1.62
C ALA A 264 8.88 0.88 1.74
N ALA A 265 9.81 0.28 2.50
CA ALA A 265 9.76 -1.14 2.83
C ALA A 265 8.50 -1.50 3.60
N LEU A 266 8.14 -0.70 4.60
CA LEU A 266 6.97 -0.95 5.44
C LEU A 266 5.67 -0.87 4.65
N LEU A 267 5.51 0.12 3.78
CA LEU A 267 4.36 0.24 2.90
C LEU A 267 4.29 -0.88 1.85
N TYR A 268 5.44 -1.37 1.38
CA TYR A 268 5.49 -2.56 0.53
C TYR A 268 4.98 -3.79 1.26
N TYR A 269 5.53 -4.06 2.45
CA TYR A 269 5.18 -5.26 3.19
C TYR A 269 3.73 -5.23 3.69
N SER A 270 3.18 -4.07 4.04
CA SER A 270 1.76 -3.93 4.40
C SER A 270 0.81 -3.89 3.19
N GLY A 271 1.33 -4.06 1.97
CA GLY A 271 0.53 -4.20 0.76
C GLY A 271 0.03 -2.90 0.13
N TYR A 272 0.48 -1.73 0.62
CA TYR A 272 0.16 -0.44 -0.01
C TYR A 272 1.00 -0.16 -1.25
N LEU A 273 2.26 -0.57 -1.24
CA LEU A 273 3.14 -0.44 -2.40
C LEU A 273 3.52 -1.80 -2.96
N THR A 274 3.84 -1.82 -4.24
CA THR A 274 4.31 -2.99 -4.97
C THR A 274 5.50 -2.63 -5.85
N ILE A 275 6.19 -3.64 -6.39
CA ILE A 275 7.33 -3.43 -7.29
C ILE A 275 6.80 -2.91 -8.63
N SER A 276 7.23 -1.70 -9.01
CA SER A 276 6.92 -1.12 -10.31
C SER A 276 7.64 -1.88 -11.44
N GLU A 277 7.04 -1.86 -12.63
CA GLU A 277 7.60 -2.37 -13.89
C GLU A 277 8.97 -1.75 -14.25
N LYS A 278 9.27 -0.55 -13.76
CA LYS A 278 10.58 0.10 -13.96
C LYS A 278 11.72 -0.54 -13.16
N SER A 279 11.40 -1.41 -12.22
CA SER A 279 12.37 -2.07 -11.35
C SER A 279 13.22 -3.08 -12.10
N ASN A 280 14.45 -3.24 -11.63
CA ASN A 280 15.36 -4.29 -12.06
C ASN A 280 16.10 -4.86 -10.84
N THR A 281 17.08 -5.73 -11.08
CA THR A 281 17.81 -6.43 -10.00
C THR A 281 18.62 -5.50 -9.08
N GLU A 282 18.99 -4.30 -9.53
CA GLU A 282 19.80 -3.33 -8.78
C GLU A 282 18.96 -2.20 -8.17
N LYS A 283 17.89 -1.79 -8.86
CA LYS A 283 17.03 -0.67 -8.48
C LYS A 283 15.58 -1.11 -8.38
N ILE A 284 15.00 -0.89 -7.21
CA ILE A 284 13.58 -1.16 -6.94
C ILE A 284 12.85 0.19 -6.95
N TYR A 285 11.80 0.27 -7.76
CA TYR A 285 10.84 1.34 -7.76
C TYR A 285 9.56 0.80 -7.13
N LEU A 286 9.03 1.49 -6.12
CA LEU A 286 7.81 1.09 -5.42
C LEU A 286 6.70 2.09 -5.70
N GLY A 287 5.54 1.62 -6.12
CA GLY A 287 4.35 2.44 -6.38
C GLY A 287 3.08 1.72 -5.94
N PHE A 288 1.94 2.40 -5.96
CA PHE A 288 0.67 1.74 -5.70
C PHE A 288 0.37 0.67 -6.77
N PRO A 289 -0.17 -0.50 -6.38
CA PRO A 289 -0.52 -1.54 -7.35
C PRO A 289 -1.67 -1.11 -8.27
N ASN A 290 -2.67 -0.44 -7.70
CA ASN A 290 -3.90 -0.06 -8.40
C ASN A 290 -4.64 1.10 -7.73
N ASN A 291 -5.77 1.46 -8.32
CA ASN A 291 -6.65 2.54 -7.85
C ASN A 291 -7.33 2.24 -6.51
N GLU A 292 -7.67 0.98 -6.21
CA GLU A 292 -8.25 0.62 -4.92
C GLU A 292 -7.29 0.99 -3.78
N VAL A 293 -6.06 0.50 -3.85
CA VAL A 293 -5.08 0.66 -2.77
C VAL A 293 -4.63 2.11 -2.63
N SER A 294 -4.41 2.82 -3.74
CA SER A 294 -4.06 4.25 -3.71
C SER A 294 -5.19 5.11 -3.12
N SER A 295 -6.44 4.80 -3.46
CA SER A 295 -7.61 5.47 -2.88
C SER A 295 -7.73 5.19 -1.39
N THR A 296 -7.63 3.93 -0.96
CA THR A 296 -7.73 3.56 0.46
C THR A 296 -6.62 4.20 1.29
N PHE A 297 -5.37 4.14 0.84
CA PHE A 297 -4.25 4.77 1.54
C PHE A 297 -4.48 6.28 1.72
N THR A 298 -4.92 6.93 0.65
CA THR A 298 -5.19 8.36 0.66
C THR A 298 -6.34 8.69 1.61
N ILE A 299 -7.44 7.94 1.58
CA ILE A 299 -8.58 8.11 2.51
C ILE A 299 -8.16 7.96 3.97
N SER A 300 -7.28 7.00 4.28
CA SER A 300 -6.76 6.81 5.63
C SER A 300 -5.89 7.99 6.09
N LEU A 301 -5.05 8.56 5.21
CA LEU A 301 -4.36 9.82 5.50
C LEU A 301 -5.33 10.99 5.70
N MET A 302 -6.36 11.11 4.86
CA MET A 302 -7.34 12.20 4.94
C MET A 302 -8.10 12.19 6.27
N ARG A 303 -8.57 11.02 6.72
CA ARG A 303 -9.23 10.86 8.03
C ARG A 303 -8.37 11.37 9.19
N ARG A 304 -7.05 11.33 9.04
CA ARG A 304 -6.09 11.80 10.05
C ARG A 304 -5.82 13.31 9.98
N TYR A 305 -5.75 13.88 8.78
CA TYR A 305 -5.33 15.27 8.58
C TYR A 305 -6.47 16.24 8.31
N CYS A 306 -7.70 15.77 8.07
CA CYS A 306 -8.88 16.62 7.92
C CYS A 306 -9.64 16.76 9.24
N LYS A 307 -10.21 17.94 9.48
CA LYS A 307 -11.06 18.24 10.64
C LYS A 307 -12.39 17.48 10.59
N ASP A 308 -13.00 17.42 9.41
CA ASP A 308 -14.21 16.66 9.14
C ASP A 308 -14.00 15.76 7.89
N SER A 309 -13.83 14.46 8.14
CA SER A 309 -13.60 13.48 7.07
C SER A 309 -14.85 13.19 6.23
N THR A 310 -16.05 13.49 6.74
CA THR A 310 -17.31 13.32 5.99
C THR A 310 -17.45 14.42 4.94
N ILE A 311 -17.21 15.68 5.35
CA ILE A 311 -17.21 16.82 4.43
C ILE A 311 -16.12 16.65 3.37
N ALA A 312 -14.90 16.26 3.79
CA ALA A 312 -13.81 15.95 2.88
C ALA A 312 -14.22 14.90 1.83
N GLY A 313 -14.88 13.82 2.25
CA GLY A 313 -15.37 12.78 1.33
C GLY A 313 -16.37 13.29 0.29
N LEU A 314 -17.29 14.19 0.67
CA LEU A 314 -18.25 14.80 -0.26
C LEU A 314 -17.54 15.68 -1.31
N LEU A 315 -16.58 16.50 -0.87
CA LEU A 315 -15.81 17.38 -1.76
C LEU A 315 -15.03 16.60 -2.82
N ILE A 316 -14.56 15.40 -2.48
CA ILE A 316 -13.83 14.50 -3.39
C ILE A 316 -14.75 13.92 -4.44
N VAL A 317 -15.97 13.53 -4.06
CA VAL A 317 -16.99 13.07 -5.00
C VAL A 317 -17.36 14.20 -5.97
N ASP A 318 -17.61 15.40 -5.45
CA ASP A 318 -17.92 16.58 -6.26
C ASP A 318 -16.78 16.91 -7.23
N ALA A 319 -15.53 16.89 -6.76
CA ALA A 319 -14.34 17.14 -7.58
C ALA A 319 -14.16 16.09 -8.69
N ARG A 320 -14.39 14.81 -8.38
CA ARG A 320 -14.33 13.72 -9.37
C ARG A 320 -15.34 13.93 -10.49
N ASP A 321 -16.58 14.24 -10.13
CA ASP A 321 -17.65 14.42 -11.10
C ASP A 321 -17.46 15.70 -11.91
N ALA A 322 -16.99 16.78 -11.28
CA ALA A 322 -16.60 18.01 -11.96
C ALA A 322 -15.47 17.79 -12.97
N ALA A 323 -14.38 17.14 -12.56
CA ALA A 323 -13.23 16.86 -13.42
C ALA A 323 -13.58 15.95 -14.61
N ARG A 324 -14.47 14.96 -14.41
CA ARG A 324 -14.99 14.10 -15.50
C ARG A 324 -15.79 14.85 -16.56
N ASN A 325 -16.43 15.94 -16.15
CA ASN A 325 -17.28 16.76 -17.01
C ASN A 325 -16.56 18.00 -17.58
N GLY A 326 -15.27 18.19 -17.27
CA GLY A 326 -14.53 19.39 -17.67
C GLY A 326 -14.93 20.65 -16.90
N ASP A 327 -15.65 20.54 -15.77
CA ASP A 327 -16.05 21.67 -14.94
C ASP A 327 -14.92 22.06 -13.97
N THR A 328 -13.95 22.81 -14.51
CA THR A 328 -12.79 23.28 -13.74
C THR A 328 -13.19 24.22 -12.61
N ALA A 329 -14.28 24.97 -12.74
CA ALA A 329 -14.73 25.91 -11.72
C ALA A 329 -15.17 25.16 -10.45
N THR A 330 -16.02 24.13 -10.61
CA THR A 330 -16.45 23.29 -9.48
C THR A 330 -15.28 22.50 -8.91
N LEU A 331 -14.40 21.97 -9.76
CA LEU A 331 -13.19 21.26 -9.31
C LEU A 331 -12.30 22.13 -8.41
N ILE A 332 -11.98 23.35 -8.84
CA ILE A 332 -11.16 24.29 -8.07
C ILE A 332 -11.85 24.72 -6.79
N LYS A 333 -13.17 24.94 -6.83
CA LYS A 333 -13.96 25.23 -5.63
C LYS A 333 -13.88 24.09 -4.62
N SER A 334 -14.09 22.85 -5.04
CA SER A 334 -14.02 21.68 -4.16
C SER A 334 -12.62 21.49 -3.57
N LEU A 335 -11.57 21.71 -4.36
CA LEU A 335 -10.19 21.70 -3.86
C LEU A 335 -9.93 22.82 -2.83
N ASN A 336 -10.45 24.02 -3.07
CA ASN A 336 -10.32 25.12 -2.12
C ASN A 336 -11.04 24.84 -0.79
N ASP A 337 -12.28 24.38 -0.86
CA ASP A 337 -13.07 24.00 0.31
C ASP A 337 -12.41 22.82 1.06
N TYR A 338 -11.66 21.97 0.33
CA TYR A 338 -10.88 20.88 0.91
C TYR A 338 -9.64 21.38 1.66
N TYR A 339 -8.93 22.41 1.16
CA TYR A 339 -7.83 23.04 1.91
C TYR A 339 -8.28 23.55 3.29
N ASP A 340 -9.51 24.05 3.41
CA ASP A 340 -10.08 24.51 4.69
C ASP A 340 -10.28 23.37 5.71
N GLN A 341 -10.47 22.13 5.22
CA GLN A 341 -10.59 20.95 6.06
C GLN A 341 -9.24 20.47 6.58
N VAL A 342 -8.16 20.69 5.86
CA VAL A 342 -6.83 20.20 6.25
C VAL A 342 -6.31 20.96 7.47
N THR A 343 -5.81 20.20 8.46
CA THR A 343 -5.23 20.73 9.69
C THR A 343 -3.90 21.45 9.41
N SER A 344 -3.55 22.40 10.28
CA SER A 344 -2.29 23.16 10.17
C SER A 344 -1.04 22.30 10.34
N ALA A 345 -1.17 21.01 10.68
CA ALA A 345 -0.06 20.07 10.75
C ALA A 345 0.59 19.83 9.37
N LEU A 346 -0.16 19.97 8.27
CA LEU A 346 0.38 19.84 6.91
C LEU A 346 0.67 21.18 6.23
N VAL A 347 -0.01 22.26 6.63
CA VAL A 347 0.13 23.57 5.98
C VAL A 347 1.20 24.40 6.69
N SER A 348 2.41 24.46 6.10
CA SER A 348 3.40 25.49 6.46
C SER A 348 3.27 26.70 5.54
N ASN A 349 3.13 27.89 6.13
CA ASN A 349 2.45 29.02 5.49
C ASN A 349 3.28 29.81 4.46
N ARG A 350 4.39 29.28 3.89
CA ARG A 350 5.23 30.06 2.96
C ARG A 350 5.76 29.30 1.75
N TYR A 351 5.44 28.02 1.62
CA TYR A 351 5.94 27.17 0.55
C TYR A 351 4.79 26.60 -0.27
N GLU A 352 5.04 26.36 -1.56
CA GLU A 352 4.07 25.73 -2.49
C GLU A 352 3.89 24.24 -2.19
N GLN A 353 4.96 23.58 -1.76
CA GLN A 353 5.04 22.12 -1.57
C GLN A 353 3.92 21.52 -0.69
N PRO A 354 3.52 22.13 0.46
CA PRO A 354 2.36 21.66 1.22
C PRO A 354 1.06 21.61 0.41
N TYR A 355 0.79 22.65 -0.37
CA TYR A 355 -0.44 22.73 -1.16
C TYR A 355 -0.40 21.74 -2.32
N GLN A 356 0.76 21.59 -2.97
CA GLN A 356 0.98 20.59 -4.01
C GLN A 356 0.72 19.16 -3.50
N LEU A 357 1.23 18.83 -2.29
CA LEU A 357 1.01 17.53 -1.65
C LEU A 357 -0.48 17.29 -1.36
N ILE A 358 -1.14 18.27 -0.75
CA ILE A 358 -2.58 18.17 -0.42
C ILE A 358 -3.42 18.03 -1.68
N MET A 359 -3.13 18.81 -2.72
CA MET A 359 -3.76 18.69 -4.05
C MET A 359 -3.56 17.31 -4.65
N HIS A 360 -2.33 16.79 -4.61
CA HIS A 360 -2.03 15.46 -5.15
C HIS A 360 -2.83 14.36 -4.46
N MET A 361 -2.86 14.37 -3.12
CA MET A 361 -3.68 13.45 -2.33
C MET A 361 -5.17 13.60 -2.67
N PHE A 362 -5.68 14.83 -2.75
CA PHE A 362 -7.06 15.09 -3.10
C PHE A 362 -7.45 14.46 -4.45
N PHE A 363 -6.59 14.58 -5.47
CA PHE A 363 -6.85 14.00 -6.79
C PHE A 363 -6.73 12.47 -6.83
N ILE A 364 -5.80 11.87 -6.08
CA ILE A 364 -5.75 10.40 -5.94
C ILE A 364 -7.04 9.89 -5.28
N ALA A 365 -7.50 10.54 -4.21
CA ALA A 365 -8.75 10.16 -3.54
C ALA A 365 -9.98 10.34 -4.45
N ALA A 366 -9.94 11.31 -5.37
CA ALA A 366 -10.97 11.48 -6.40
C ALA A 366 -10.93 10.39 -7.48
N GLY A 367 -9.97 9.46 -7.43
CA GLY A 367 -9.78 8.41 -8.42
C GLY A 367 -9.19 8.94 -9.74
N CYS A 368 -8.55 10.10 -9.71
CA CYS A 368 -7.84 10.65 -10.86
C CYS A 368 -6.47 9.97 -11.00
N ARG A 369 -6.02 9.75 -12.24
CA ARG A 369 -4.64 9.32 -12.50
C ARG A 369 -3.70 10.51 -12.35
N ALA A 370 -3.32 10.83 -11.11
CA ALA A 370 -2.53 11.99 -10.77
C ALA A 370 -1.02 11.70 -10.69
N VAL A 371 -0.20 12.67 -11.07
CA VAL A 371 1.27 12.66 -10.95
C VAL A 371 1.71 14.03 -10.46
N ALA A 372 2.30 14.11 -9.27
CA ALA A 372 2.95 15.34 -8.80
C ALA A 372 4.39 15.45 -9.34
N GLU A 373 4.89 16.68 -9.43
CA GLU A 373 6.27 16.98 -9.85
C GLU A 373 6.66 16.32 -11.19
N LEU A 374 5.71 16.24 -12.13
CA LEU A 374 5.87 15.53 -13.40
C LEU A 374 7.08 16.10 -14.16
N PRO A 375 8.17 15.34 -14.35
CA PRO A 375 9.36 15.85 -15.00
C PRO A 375 9.13 16.07 -16.49
N THR A 376 9.55 17.24 -16.97
CA THR A 376 9.50 17.63 -18.38
C THR A 376 10.89 18.03 -18.87
N LYS A 377 11.04 18.29 -20.17
CA LYS A 377 12.32 18.74 -20.74
C LYS A 377 12.78 20.09 -20.17
N LEU A 378 11.84 20.98 -19.82
CA LEU A 378 12.13 22.37 -19.46
C LEU A 378 11.83 22.72 -17.99
N GLY A 379 11.33 21.75 -17.22
CA GLY A 379 10.98 21.95 -15.82
C GLY A 379 10.21 20.76 -15.25
N ARG A 380 9.32 21.04 -14.31
CA ARG A 380 8.41 20.07 -13.70
C ARG A 380 7.04 20.71 -13.54
N VAL A 381 5.99 19.95 -13.82
CA VAL A 381 4.62 20.37 -13.54
C VAL A 381 4.32 20.04 -12.08
N ASP A 382 3.78 21.00 -11.32
CA ASP A 382 3.45 20.78 -9.91
C ASP A 382 2.50 19.60 -9.72
N ASN A 383 1.41 19.57 -10.50
CA ASN A 383 0.53 18.43 -10.57
C ASN A 383 -0.05 18.22 -11.96
N SER A 384 -0.21 16.97 -12.36
CA SER A 384 -0.98 16.59 -13.53
C SER A 384 -2.00 15.53 -13.14
N MET A 385 -3.18 15.55 -13.74
CA MET A 385 -4.12 14.44 -13.57
C MET A 385 -4.89 14.14 -14.85
N GLU A 386 -5.28 12.88 -15.00
CA GLU A 386 -6.12 12.42 -16.09
C GLU A 386 -7.37 11.74 -15.54
N ILE A 387 -8.54 12.09 -16.09
CA ILE A 387 -9.81 11.45 -15.77
C ILE A 387 -10.79 11.54 -16.96
N GLY A 388 -11.29 10.38 -17.41
CA GLY A 388 -12.13 10.32 -18.60
C GLY A 388 -11.41 10.86 -19.83
N ASN A 389 -12.05 11.82 -20.51
CA ASN A 389 -11.47 12.50 -21.68
C ASN A 389 -10.65 13.76 -21.32
N HIS A 390 -10.50 14.07 -20.03
CA HIS A 390 -9.88 15.31 -19.55
C HIS A 390 -8.50 15.05 -18.96
N ILE A 391 -7.56 15.92 -19.30
CA ILE A 391 -6.22 16.00 -18.72
C ILE A 391 -6.08 17.41 -18.13
N TYR A 392 -5.57 17.52 -16.91
CA TYR A 392 -5.32 18.78 -16.24
C TYR A 392 -3.83 18.92 -15.92
N LEU A 393 -3.28 20.12 -16.15
CA LEU A 393 -1.95 20.54 -15.69
C LEU A 393 -2.12 21.72 -14.75
N PHE A 394 -1.68 21.53 -13.51
CA PHE A 394 -1.75 22.52 -12.46
C PHE A 394 -0.37 23.09 -12.18
N GLU A 395 -0.30 24.41 -12.08
CA GLU A 395 0.85 25.14 -11.56
C GLU A 395 0.36 26.05 -10.44
N LEU A 396 1.03 26.01 -9.29
CA LEU A 396 0.68 26.79 -8.12
C LEU A 396 1.68 27.93 -7.94
N LYS A 397 1.20 29.07 -7.47
CA LYS A 397 2.07 30.14 -6.95
C LYS A 397 1.53 30.66 -5.62
N VAL A 398 2.37 30.66 -4.59
CA VAL A 398 2.05 31.29 -3.30
C VAL A 398 2.35 32.78 -3.38
N ASP A 399 1.36 33.60 -3.02
CA ASP A 399 1.39 35.07 -2.99
C ASP A 399 1.79 35.73 -4.34
N GLN A 400 1.54 35.05 -5.46
CA GLN A 400 1.63 35.62 -6.82
C GLN A 400 0.34 35.33 -7.60
N SER A 401 0.14 36.00 -8.74
CA SER A 401 -1.09 35.86 -9.52
C SER A 401 -1.21 34.51 -10.21
N ALA A 402 -2.46 34.09 -10.47
CA ALA A 402 -2.75 32.89 -11.24
C ALA A 402 -2.26 33.01 -12.70
N GLU A 403 -2.16 34.23 -13.21
CA GLU A 403 -1.59 34.55 -14.52
C GLU A 403 -0.09 34.17 -14.59
N THR A 404 0.69 34.45 -13.54
CA THR A 404 2.09 34.04 -13.46
C THR A 404 2.22 32.52 -13.52
N ALA A 405 1.37 31.80 -12.78
CA ALA A 405 1.34 30.34 -12.79
C ALA A 405 0.98 29.77 -14.18
N LEU A 406 -0.07 30.30 -14.82
CA LEU A 406 -0.48 29.87 -16.15
C LEU A 406 0.59 30.15 -17.20
N ASN A 407 1.27 31.31 -17.11
CA ASN A 407 2.36 31.65 -18.04
C ASN A 407 3.56 30.71 -17.89
N GLN A 408 3.86 30.22 -16.68
CA GLN A 408 4.90 29.21 -16.51
C GLN A 408 4.59 27.92 -17.31
N ILE A 409 3.33 27.45 -17.30
CA ILE A 409 2.93 26.28 -18.09
C ILE A 409 3.22 26.49 -19.59
N LYS A 410 2.92 27.70 -20.10
CA LYS A 410 3.12 28.09 -21.50
C LYS A 410 4.60 28.21 -21.85
N GLU A 411 5.36 28.96 -21.07
CA GLU A 411 6.79 29.21 -21.30
C GLU A 411 7.62 27.92 -21.25
N LYS A 412 7.20 26.98 -20.42
CA LYS A 412 7.86 25.68 -20.28
C LYS A 412 7.31 24.62 -21.23
N GLU A 413 6.29 24.95 -22.02
CA GLU A 413 5.67 24.10 -23.05
C GLU A 413 5.27 22.72 -22.50
N TYR A 414 4.72 22.70 -21.27
CA TYR A 414 4.36 21.46 -20.58
C TYR A 414 3.24 20.69 -21.31
N ASP A 415 2.35 21.42 -21.99
CA ASP A 415 1.27 20.90 -22.83
C ASP A 415 1.76 19.97 -23.95
N LYS A 416 2.98 20.19 -24.47
CA LYS A 416 3.58 19.35 -25.53
C LYS A 416 3.73 17.87 -25.13
N LEU A 417 3.80 17.56 -23.84
CA LEU A 417 3.84 16.17 -23.35
C LEU A 417 2.58 15.38 -23.73
N PHE A 418 1.46 16.08 -23.95
CA PHE A 418 0.16 15.46 -24.20
C PHE A 418 -0.30 15.60 -25.65
N ALA A 419 0.62 15.91 -26.58
CA ALA A 419 0.31 16.07 -28.00
C ALA A 419 -0.33 14.82 -28.63
N THR A 420 0.04 13.62 -28.18
CA THR A 420 -0.55 12.36 -28.66
C THR A 420 -1.98 12.19 -28.13
N GLN A 421 -2.21 12.48 -26.86
CA GLN A 421 -3.50 12.41 -26.19
C GLN A 421 -4.50 13.40 -26.79
N LEU A 422 -4.04 14.62 -27.08
CA LEU A 422 -4.82 15.61 -27.82
C LEU A 422 -5.25 15.06 -29.19
N LYS A 423 -4.36 14.37 -29.93
CA LYS A 423 -4.70 13.74 -31.22
C LYS A 423 -5.68 12.59 -31.09
N GLN A 424 -5.76 11.97 -29.92
CA GLN A 424 -6.73 10.94 -29.57
C GLN A 424 -8.07 11.53 -29.10
N GLY A 425 -8.25 12.86 -29.15
CA GLY A 425 -9.49 13.53 -28.80
C GLY A 425 -9.64 13.88 -27.32
N LYS A 426 -8.56 13.76 -26.51
CA LYS A 426 -8.59 14.25 -25.12
C LYS A 426 -8.55 15.78 -25.08
N ILE A 427 -9.11 16.35 -24.02
CA ILE A 427 -9.16 17.78 -23.74
C ILE A 427 -8.13 18.09 -22.65
N LEU A 428 -7.25 19.04 -22.90
CA LEU A 428 -6.20 19.46 -21.98
C LEU A 428 -6.56 20.80 -21.35
N HIS A 429 -6.51 20.86 -20.03
CA HIS A 429 -6.79 22.04 -19.21
C HIS A 429 -5.48 22.50 -18.56
N ASN A 430 -4.94 23.62 -19.01
CA ASN A 430 -3.81 24.30 -18.35
C ASN A 430 -4.37 25.23 -17.28
N VAL A 431 -4.06 24.97 -16.01
CA VAL A 431 -4.66 25.67 -14.86
C VAL A 431 -3.58 26.28 -13.97
N GLY A 432 -3.50 27.62 -13.98
CA GLY A 432 -2.66 28.37 -13.05
C GLY A 432 -3.43 28.76 -11.80
N ILE A 433 -2.88 28.49 -10.62
CA ILE A 433 -3.55 28.71 -9.32
C ILE A 433 -2.74 29.67 -8.46
N SER A 434 -3.41 30.69 -7.94
CA SER A 434 -2.87 31.60 -6.92
C SER A 434 -3.32 31.16 -5.53
N ILE A 435 -2.35 31.00 -4.63
CA ILE A 435 -2.60 30.67 -3.22
C ILE A 435 -2.19 31.84 -2.35
N SER A 436 -3.04 32.20 -1.39
CA SER A 436 -2.69 33.17 -0.35
C SER A 436 -2.12 32.46 0.87
N SER A 437 -0.90 32.82 1.28
CA SER A 437 -0.31 32.33 2.54
C SER A 437 -1.10 32.76 3.78
N GLU A 438 -1.71 33.96 3.72
CA GLU A 438 -2.52 34.54 4.78
C GLU A 438 -3.86 33.81 4.93
N LYS A 439 -4.59 33.63 3.82
CA LYS A 439 -5.90 32.96 3.81
C LYS A 439 -5.80 31.44 3.81
N ARG A 440 -4.62 30.90 3.49
CA ARG A 440 -4.33 29.46 3.37
C ARG A 440 -5.21 28.72 2.38
N GLY A 441 -5.48 29.35 1.23
CA GLY A 441 -6.36 28.81 0.21
C GLY A 441 -6.18 29.49 -1.14
N ILE A 442 -6.91 28.99 -2.12
CA ILE A 442 -6.95 29.49 -3.49
C ILE A 442 -7.68 30.83 -3.49
N VAL A 443 -7.06 31.86 -4.06
CA VAL A 443 -7.68 33.19 -4.21
C VAL A 443 -8.08 33.50 -5.65
N GLU A 444 -7.40 32.91 -6.61
CA GLU A 444 -7.67 33.06 -8.04
C GLU A 444 -7.19 31.82 -8.78
N TYR A 445 -7.86 31.46 -9.88
CA TYR A 445 -7.31 30.56 -10.89
C TYR A 445 -7.51 31.15 -12.29
N LYS A 446 -6.66 30.74 -13.23
CA LYS A 446 -6.77 30.98 -14.66
C LYS A 446 -6.69 29.66 -15.39
N GLU A 447 -7.43 29.56 -16.49
CA GLU A 447 -7.49 28.35 -17.29
C GLU A 447 -7.29 28.67 -18.78
N GLU A 448 -6.58 27.79 -19.46
CA GLU A 448 -6.55 27.70 -20.91
C GLU A 448 -6.86 26.25 -21.33
N ILE A 449 -7.89 26.09 -22.18
CA ILE A 449 -8.33 24.77 -22.65
C ILE A 449 -7.80 24.54 -24.07
N LEU A 450 -7.10 23.43 -24.26
CA LEU A 450 -6.57 22.97 -25.54
C LEU A 450 -7.31 21.68 -25.96
N SER A 451 -7.86 21.68 -27.17
CA SER A 451 -8.44 20.50 -27.80
C SER A 451 -8.18 20.54 -29.31
N LEU A 452 -7.92 19.38 -29.92
CA LEU A 452 -7.90 19.29 -31.39
C LEU A 452 -9.35 19.15 -31.87
N LYS A 453 -9.81 20.14 -32.63
CA LYS A 453 -11.11 20.14 -33.29
C LYS A 453 -11.17 19.11 -34.42
#